data_AF-A0A4P5SFH5-F1
#
_entry.id   AF-A0A4P5SFH5-F1
#
_cell.length_a   1.000
_cell.length_b   1.000
_cell.length_c   1.000
_cell.angle_alpha   90.00
_cell.angle_beta   90.00
_cell.angle_gamma   90.00
#
_symmetry.space_group_name_H-M   'P 1'
#
loop_
_entity.id
_entity.type
_entity.pdbx_description
1 polymer ?
#
loop_
_entity_poly.entity_id
_entity_poly.type
_entity_poly.pdbx_seq_one_letter_code
_entity_poly.pdbx_strand_id
1 'polypeptide(L)'
;MALAAVSEAWRVLGDPVSRAEYDASLISSSTSRREFNPEHEAVDDAFEESDFVAPLIFARAQFPWRFMLTLIAIGAIIILLLRTADSPNISDGPDSLIQSGSCVMIDPTQAVYEVSCDGPHDGVVRQLIGFDLTCSSDTFGYRDRQGMGIACLEP
;
A
#
# COMPACT_ATOMS: atom_id res chain seq x y z
N MET A 1 -27.10 -38.81 -9.29
CA MET A 1 -27.44 -38.46 -10.69
C MET A 1 -27.30 -36.96 -10.99
N ALA A 2 -27.63 -36.05 -10.07
CA ALA A 2 -27.52 -34.60 -10.31
C ALA A 2 -26.12 -34.10 -10.71
N LEU A 3 -25.05 -34.56 -10.05
CA LEU A 3 -23.67 -34.15 -10.38
C LEU A 3 -23.23 -34.55 -11.80
N ALA A 4 -23.69 -35.69 -12.31
CA ALA A 4 -23.38 -36.14 -13.67
C ALA A 4 -24.07 -35.26 -14.73
N ALA A 5 -25.29 -34.78 -14.45
CA ALA A 5 -25.98 -33.83 -15.32
C ALA A 5 -25.28 -32.46 -15.33
N VAL A 6 -24.76 -32.01 -14.18
CA VAL A 6 -24.00 -30.76 -14.09
C VAL A 6 -22.67 -30.85 -14.83
N SER A 7 -21.94 -31.96 -14.72
CA SER A 7 -20.68 -32.13 -15.46
C SER A 7 -20.91 -32.16 -16.97
N GLU A 8 -22.01 -32.78 -17.41
CA GLU A 8 -22.35 -32.83 -18.83
C GLU A 8 -22.80 -31.48 -19.36
N ALA A 9 -23.58 -30.72 -18.58
CA ALA A 9 -23.95 -29.36 -18.93
C ALA A 9 -22.72 -28.45 -19.08
N TRP A 10 -21.72 -28.59 -18.19
CA TRP A 10 -20.49 -27.81 -18.28
C TRP A 10 -19.67 -28.20 -19.52
N ARG A 11 -19.61 -29.48 -19.86
CA ARG A 11 -18.94 -29.99 -21.06
C ARG A 11 -19.54 -29.41 -22.34
N VAL A 12 -20.87 -29.35 -22.42
CA VAL A 12 -21.59 -28.86 -23.61
C VAL A 12 -21.57 -27.34 -23.70
N LEU A 13 -21.75 -26.62 -22.59
CA LEU A 13 -21.85 -25.15 -22.59
C LEU A 13 -20.50 -24.43 -22.50
N GLY A 14 -19.43 -25.11 -22.07
CA GLY A 14 -18.09 -24.54 -21.90
C GLY A 14 -17.31 -24.40 -23.20
N ASP A 15 -17.61 -25.22 -24.21
CA ASP A 15 -17.00 -25.16 -25.55
C ASP A 15 -17.91 -24.39 -26.54
N PRO A 16 -17.42 -23.34 -27.22
CA PRO A 16 -18.25 -22.50 -28.08
C PRO A 16 -18.87 -23.24 -29.27
N VAL A 17 -18.19 -24.25 -29.83
CA VAL A 17 -18.71 -25.03 -30.96
C VAL A 17 -19.85 -25.94 -30.49
N SER A 18 -19.59 -26.72 -29.44
CA SER A 18 -20.60 -27.61 -28.83
C SER A 18 -21.85 -26.87 -28.38
N ARG A 19 -21.68 -25.65 -27.84
CA ARG A 19 -22.80 -24.80 -27.44
C ARG A 19 -23.65 -24.34 -28.64
N ALA A 20 -23.02 -23.92 -29.74
CA ALA A 20 -23.73 -23.47 -30.92
C ALA A 20 -24.57 -24.60 -31.56
N GLU A 21 -24.05 -25.83 -31.58
CA GLU A 21 -24.78 -27.01 -32.05
C GLU A 21 -25.98 -27.36 -31.15
N TYR A 22 -25.80 -27.30 -29.83
CA TYR A 22 -26.88 -27.50 -28.86
C TYR A 22 -27.99 -26.47 -29.05
N ASP A 23 -27.65 -25.18 -29.16
CA ASP A 23 -28.61 -24.09 -29.35
C ASP A 23 -29.38 -24.26 -30.68
N ALA A 24 -28.71 -24.67 -31.76
CA ALA A 24 -29.35 -24.96 -33.05
C ALA A 24 -30.35 -26.13 -32.96
N SER A 25 -30.03 -27.17 -32.18
CA SER A 25 -30.93 -28.32 -31.96
C SER A 25 -32.24 -27.91 -31.28
N LEU A 26 -32.19 -26.96 -30.32
CA LEU A 26 -33.37 -26.46 -29.62
C LEU A 26 -34.34 -25.76 -30.58
N ILE A 27 -33.82 -24.94 -31.50
CA ILE A 27 -34.64 -24.24 -32.51
C ILE A 27 -35.37 -25.27 -33.39
N SER A 28 -34.67 -26.28 -33.91
CA SER A 28 -35.26 -27.31 -34.77
C SER A 28 -36.36 -28.12 -34.04
N SER A 29 -36.15 -28.43 -32.76
CA SER A 29 -37.14 -29.15 -31.94
C SER A 29 -38.39 -28.31 -31.66
N SER A 30 -38.24 -27.00 -31.50
CA SER A 30 -39.35 -26.07 -31.30
C SER A 30 -40.22 -25.93 -32.55
N THR A 31 -39.61 -25.96 -33.74
CA THR A 31 -40.32 -25.91 -35.03
C THR A 31 -41.12 -27.18 -35.27
N SER A 32 -40.56 -28.36 -34.96
CA SER A 32 -41.28 -29.64 -35.07
C SER A 32 -42.40 -29.80 -34.04
N ARG A 33 -42.28 -29.21 -32.84
CA ARG A 33 -43.38 -29.17 -31.85
C ARG A 33 -44.53 -28.24 -32.27
N ARG A 34 -44.31 -27.36 -33.25
CA ARG A 34 -45.29 -26.39 -33.77
C ARG A 34 -46.08 -26.91 -34.97
N GLU A 35 -46.18 -28.22 -35.15
CA GLU A 35 -47.03 -28.86 -36.14
C GLU A 35 -48.52 -28.80 -35.69
N PHE A 36 -49.12 -27.64 -35.97
CA PHE A 36 -50.53 -27.34 -36.26
C PHE A 36 -51.65 -28.18 -35.58
N ASN A 37 -52.25 -27.62 -34.51
CA ASN A 37 -53.62 -27.94 -34.09
C ASN A 37 -54.49 -26.69 -34.32
N PRO A 38 -55.42 -26.67 -35.30
CA PRO A 38 -56.18 -25.46 -35.65
C PRO A 38 -57.41 -25.21 -34.78
N GLU A 39 -57.64 -25.98 -33.71
CA GLU A 39 -58.89 -25.94 -32.96
C GLU A 39 -58.67 -25.69 -31.47
N HIS A 40 -58.06 -24.55 -31.11
CA HIS A 40 -58.27 -23.94 -29.80
C HIS A 40 -58.44 -22.43 -29.97
N GLU A 41 -59.71 -22.04 -29.93
CA GLU A 41 -60.22 -20.68 -29.83
C GLU A 41 -59.61 -19.93 -28.64
N ALA A 42 -59.35 -18.65 -28.90
CA ALA A 42 -59.48 -17.52 -27.97
C ALA A 42 -59.27 -17.83 -26.48
N VAL A 43 -58.00 -17.95 -26.08
CA VAL A 43 -57.60 -17.56 -24.73
C VAL A 43 -56.94 -16.20 -24.87
N ASP A 44 -57.56 -15.18 -24.27
CA ASP A 44 -56.95 -13.92 -23.91
C ASP A 44 -55.67 -14.20 -23.11
N ASP A 45 -54.56 -14.40 -23.80
CA ASP A 45 -53.25 -14.19 -23.20
C ASP A 45 -52.89 -12.74 -23.51
N ALA A 46 -53.13 -11.91 -22.50
CA ALA A 46 -52.39 -10.67 -22.35
C ALA A 46 -50.92 -11.06 -22.45
N PHE A 47 -50.33 -10.88 -23.63
CA PHE A 47 -48.89 -10.80 -23.77
C PHE A 47 -48.51 -9.60 -22.90
N GLU A 48 -48.15 -9.87 -21.63
CA GLU A 48 -47.22 -9.01 -20.94
C GLU A 48 -46.07 -8.86 -21.92
N GLU A 49 -45.99 -7.68 -22.52
CA GLU A 49 -44.82 -7.19 -23.21
C GLU A 49 -43.71 -7.27 -22.16
N SER A 50 -43.07 -8.43 -22.07
CA SER A 50 -41.94 -8.60 -21.19
C SER A 50 -40.93 -7.65 -21.75
N ASP A 51 -40.72 -6.52 -21.07
CA ASP A 51 -39.67 -5.57 -21.37
C ASP A 51 -38.40 -6.40 -21.56
N PHE A 52 -38.02 -6.60 -22.82
CA PHE A 52 -36.77 -7.28 -23.16
C PHE A 52 -35.69 -6.28 -22.76
N VAL A 53 -35.29 -6.32 -21.49
CA VAL A 53 -34.15 -5.56 -20.99
C VAL A 53 -32.94 -6.13 -21.71
N ALA A 54 -32.49 -5.42 -22.74
CA ALA A 54 -31.30 -5.79 -23.48
C ALA A 54 -30.15 -6.06 -22.48
N PRO A 55 -29.40 -7.16 -22.63
CA PRO A 55 -28.32 -7.46 -21.71
C PRO A 55 -27.34 -6.29 -21.71
N LEU A 56 -27.10 -5.70 -20.54
CA LEU A 56 -26.08 -4.68 -20.37
C LEU A 56 -24.75 -5.31 -20.75
N ILE A 57 -24.22 -4.94 -21.92
CA ILE A 57 -22.89 -5.36 -22.37
C ILE A 57 -21.90 -4.62 -21.48
N PHE A 58 -21.46 -5.26 -20.40
CA PHE A 58 -20.37 -4.76 -19.57
C PHE A 58 -19.09 -4.79 -20.39
N ALA A 59 -18.73 -3.64 -20.97
CA ALA A 59 -17.43 -3.47 -21.61
C ALA A 59 -16.35 -3.82 -20.58
N ARG A 60 -15.44 -4.73 -20.96
CA ARG A 60 -14.32 -5.15 -20.11
C ARG A 60 -13.54 -3.91 -19.69
N ALA A 61 -13.51 -3.62 -18.38
CA ALA A 61 -12.79 -2.48 -17.84
C ALA A 61 -11.31 -2.58 -18.24
N GLN A 62 -10.87 -1.68 -19.11
CA GLN A 62 -9.48 -1.60 -19.53
C GLN A 62 -8.70 -0.86 -18.44
N PHE A 63 -8.24 -1.62 -17.44
CA PHE A 63 -7.44 -1.05 -16.37
C PHE A 63 -6.06 -0.62 -16.92
N PRO A 64 -5.67 0.66 -16.79
CA PRO A 64 -4.45 1.19 -17.39
C PRO A 64 -3.22 0.80 -16.56
N TRP A 65 -2.90 -0.50 -16.53
CA TRP A 65 -1.86 -1.06 -15.67
C TRP A 65 -0.47 -0.43 -15.90
N ARG A 66 -0.16 -0.04 -17.14
CA ARG A 66 1.08 0.67 -17.48
C ARG A 66 1.19 2.01 -16.78
N PHE A 67 0.10 2.77 -16.71
CA PHE A 67 0.06 4.05 -16.01
C PHE A 67 0.27 3.87 -14.50
N MET A 68 -0.36 2.85 -13.94
CA MET A 68 -0.18 2.47 -12.53
C MET A 68 1.30 2.14 -12.22
N LEU A 69 1.95 1.33 -13.06
CA LEU A 69 3.37 1.01 -12.90
C LEU A 69 4.27 2.24 -13.03
N THR A 70 3.95 3.17 -13.94
CA THR A 70 4.73 4.41 -14.06
C THR A 70 4.63 5.27 -12.81
N LEU A 71 3.44 5.39 -12.21
CA LEU A 71 3.27 6.17 -10.97
C LEU A 71 4.06 5.55 -9.81
N ILE A 72 4.02 4.22 -9.68
CA ILE A 72 4.79 3.51 -8.64
C ILE A 72 6.29 3.75 -8.83
N ALA A 73 6.80 3.61 -10.06
CA ALA A 73 8.21 3.83 -10.36
C ALA A 73 8.64 5.27 -10.07
N ILE A 74 7.84 6.26 -10.48
CA ILE A 74 8.10 7.68 -10.21
C ILE A 74 8.15 7.93 -8.69
N GLY A 75 7.16 7.43 -7.94
CA GLY A 75 7.12 7.58 -6.48
C GLY A 75 8.35 6.97 -5.80
N ALA A 76 8.75 5.76 -6.21
CA ALA A 76 9.95 5.11 -5.69
C ALA A 76 11.23 5.92 -5.97
N ILE A 77 11.39 6.43 -7.20
CA ILE A 77 12.53 7.27 -7.57
C ILE A 77 12.57 8.54 -6.73
N ILE A 78 11.43 9.21 -6.55
CA ILE A 78 11.35 10.43 -5.73
C ILE A 78 11.78 10.14 -4.29
N ILE A 79 11.26 9.08 -3.67
CA ILE A 79 11.63 8.71 -2.29
C ILE A 79 13.13 8.42 -2.18
N LEU A 80 13.71 7.71 -3.16
CA LEU A 80 15.14 7.43 -3.18
C LEU A 80 15.97 8.72 -3.30
N LEU A 81 15.55 9.65 -4.17
CA LEU A 81 16.23 10.94 -4.32
C LEU A 81 16.15 11.79 -3.04
N LEU A 82 14.99 11.84 -2.39
CA LEU A 82 14.82 12.54 -1.11
C LEU A 82 15.75 11.94 -0.04
N ARG A 83 15.83 10.61 0.04
CA ARG A 83 16.74 9.94 0.97
C ARG A 83 18.21 10.23 0.71
N THR A 84 18.61 10.44 -0.55
CA THR A 84 19.99 10.84 -0.87
C THR A 84 20.26 12.32 -0.60
N ALA A 85 19.22 13.17 -0.60
CA ALA A 85 19.33 14.59 -0.33
C ALA A 85 19.35 14.90 1.17
N ASP A 86 18.79 14.01 2.01
CA ASP A 86 18.93 14.05 3.47
C ASP A 86 20.38 13.72 3.85
N SER A 87 21.27 14.72 3.79
CA SER A 87 22.56 14.63 4.47
C SER A 87 22.29 14.69 5.98
N PRO A 88 22.68 13.68 6.77
CA PRO A 88 22.55 13.74 8.21
C PRO A 88 23.70 14.59 8.73
N ASN A 89 23.61 15.92 8.66
CA ASN A 89 24.49 16.87 9.38
C ASN A 89 24.13 18.31 8.98
N ILE A 90 22.93 18.74 9.32
CA ILE A 90 22.74 20.15 9.61
C ILE A 90 22.49 20.16 11.10
N SER A 91 23.53 20.54 11.83
CA SER A 91 23.42 20.91 13.24
C SER A 91 22.35 21.99 13.28
N ASP A 92 21.13 21.62 13.68
CA ASP A 92 20.19 22.62 14.17
C ASP A 92 20.99 23.41 15.22
N GLY A 93 20.95 24.74 15.10
CA GLY A 93 21.66 25.60 16.05
C GLY A 93 21.27 25.23 17.48
N PRO A 94 22.09 25.57 18.49
CA PRO A 94 21.94 25.05 19.85
C PRO A 94 20.50 25.21 20.34
N ASP A 95 19.76 24.11 20.36
CA ASP A 95 18.37 24.04 20.81
C ASP A 95 18.30 23.93 22.33
N SER A 96 19.48 23.95 22.97
CA SER A 96 19.70 23.79 24.38
C SER A 96 19.30 22.41 24.87
N LEU A 97 19.23 21.39 24.00
CA LEU A 97 18.96 20.02 24.36
C LEU A 97 20.12 19.14 23.89
N ILE A 98 20.91 18.65 24.85
CA ILE A 98 22.05 17.80 24.54
C ILE A 98 21.59 16.46 23.98
N GLN A 99 21.93 16.19 22.72
CA GLN A 99 21.67 14.93 22.04
C GLN A 99 22.98 14.28 21.58
N SER A 100 22.89 13.04 21.09
CA SER A 100 24.03 12.40 20.42
C SER A 100 24.42 13.19 19.17
N GLY A 101 25.68 13.61 19.08
CA GLY A 101 26.22 14.46 18.02
C GLY A 101 26.29 15.94 18.38
N SER A 102 25.68 16.39 19.49
CA SER A 102 25.77 17.80 19.92
C SER A 102 27.18 18.16 20.37
N CYS A 103 27.68 19.32 19.95
CA CYS A 103 28.90 19.91 20.49
C CYS A 103 28.60 20.65 21.79
N VAL A 104 29.49 20.54 22.76
CA VAL A 104 29.27 21.12 24.10
C VAL A 104 30.49 21.89 24.60
N MET A 105 30.26 22.81 25.52
CA MET A 105 31.31 23.38 26.36
C MET A 105 31.05 23.08 27.83
N ILE A 106 32.13 22.97 28.58
CA ILE A 106 32.14 22.69 30.01
C ILE A 106 32.18 24.04 30.75
N ASP A 107 31.17 24.27 31.57
CA ASP A 107 31.09 25.46 32.40
C ASP A 107 32.01 25.38 33.64
N PRO A 108 32.22 26.50 34.36
CA PRO A 108 33.04 26.49 35.57
C PRO A 108 32.52 25.58 36.70
N THR A 109 31.25 25.14 36.62
CA THR A 109 30.65 24.20 37.57
C THR A 109 30.80 22.74 37.16
N GLN A 110 31.58 22.45 36.10
CA GLN A 110 31.78 21.13 35.52
C GLN A 110 30.50 20.53 34.91
N ALA A 111 29.55 21.37 34.51
CA ALA A 111 28.38 20.97 33.76
C ALA A 111 28.53 21.35 32.28
N VAL A 112 28.00 20.51 31.39
CA VAL A 112 28.04 20.75 29.96
C VAL A 112 26.77 21.44 29.47
N TYR A 113 26.91 22.29 28.47
CA TYR A 113 25.82 22.90 27.74
C TYR A 113 26.11 22.89 26.24
N GLU A 114 25.06 22.84 25.44
CA GLU A 114 25.18 22.78 23.98
C GLU A 114 25.69 24.09 23.38
N VAL A 115 26.58 23.96 22.41
CA VAL A 115 27.10 25.05 21.58
C VAL A 115 27.10 24.63 20.12
N SER A 116 27.23 25.61 19.22
CA SER A 116 27.41 25.30 17.79
C SER A 116 28.73 24.56 17.55
N CYS A 117 28.67 23.50 16.75
CA CYS A 117 29.84 22.75 16.29
C CYS A 117 30.75 23.55 15.33
N ASP A 118 30.25 24.62 14.71
CA ASP A 118 31.05 25.48 13.82
C ASP A 118 31.99 26.42 14.60
N GLY A 119 31.87 26.45 15.93
CA GLY A 119 32.66 27.29 16.83
C GLY A 119 33.56 26.49 17.77
N PRO A 120 34.25 27.18 18.70
CA PRO A 120 35.00 26.51 19.76
C PRO A 120 34.06 25.71 20.66
N HIS A 121 34.42 24.45 20.88
CA HIS A 121 33.73 23.51 21.74
C HIS A 121 34.75 22.59 22.43
N ASP A 122 34.38 22.02 23.58
CA ASP A 122 35.25 21.16 24.38
C ASP A 122 35.13 19.68 24.00
N GLY A 123 34.06 19.30 23.28
CA GLY A 123 33.91 17.95 22.73
C GLY A 123 32.54 17.71 22.10
N VAL A 124 32.36 16.50 21.57
CA VAL A 124 31.13 16.02 20.94
C VAL A 124 30.51 14.90 21.78
N VAL A 125 29.20 14.99 22.00
CA VAL A 125 28.47 14.02 22.81
C VAL A 125 28.20 12.76 22.01
N ARG A 126 28.72 11.62 22.45
CA ARG A 126 28.41 10.32 21.85
C ARG A 126 27.01 9.84 22.21
N GLN A 127 26.65 10.00 23.48
CA GLN A 127 25.37 9.61 24.03
C GLN A 127 25.07 10.36 25.34
N LEU A 128 23.79 10.57 25.61
CA LEU A 128 23.28 11.02 26.90
C LEU A 128 22.69 9.83 27.65
N ILE A 129 23.21 9.57 28.85
CA ILE A 129 22.74 8.47 29.71
C ILE A 129 22.09 9.03 30.98
N GLY A 130 21.29 8.21 31.66
CA GLY A 130 20.67 8.58 32.93
C GLY A 130 21.70 8.84 34.05
N PHE A 131 21.31 9.58 35.09
CA PHE A 131 22.16 9.95 36.22
C PHE A 131 22.75 8.79 37.01
N ASP A 132 22.03 7.67 37.05
CA ASP A 132 22.43 6.46 37.77
C ASP A 132 23.36 5.56 36.94
N LEU A 133 23.68 5.96 35.72
CA LEU A 133 24.54 5.23 34.80
C LEU A 133 25.92 5.89 34.69
N THR A 134 26.90 5.09 34.28
CA THR A 134 28.27 5.55 34.05
C THR A 134 28.63 5.44 32.57
N CYS A 135 29.38 6.42 32.08
CA CYS A 135 29.88 6.41 30.72
C CYS A 135 30.85 5.24 30.50
N SER A 136 30.93 4.76 29.27
CA SER A 136 31.88 3.71 28.88
C SER A 136 33.31 4.20 29.13
N SER A 137 34.23 3.26 29.38
CA SER A 137 35.61 3.57 29.78
C SER A 137 36.42 4.35 28.74
N ASP A 138 35.94 4.42 27.50
CA ASP A 138 36.49 5.18 26.38
C ASP A 138 35.95 6.62 26.27
N THR A 139 35.08 7.05 27.19
CA THR A 139 34.42 8.36 27.15
C THR A 139 34.47 9.06 28.51
N PHE A 140 34.43 10.39 28.50
CA PHE A 140 34.37 11.19 29.72
C PHE A 140 32.94 11.61 30.02
N GLY A 141 32.47 11.37 31.25
CA GLY A 141 31.11 11.70 31.67
C GLY A 141 31.03 13.06 32.34
N TYR A 142 30.15 13.94 31.83
CA TYR A 142 29.87 15.25 32.42
C TYR A 142 28.38 15.44 32.63
N ARG A 143 27.99 16.17 33.68
CA ARG A 143 26.58 16.40 33.98
C ARG A 143 25.99 17.43 33.02
N ASP A 144 24.80 17.18 32.49
CA ASP A 144 24.05 18.22 31.78
C ASP A 144 23.63 19.33 32.75
N ARG A 145 23.89 20.59 32.36
CA ARG A 145 23.51 21.78 33.13
C ARG A 145 22.03 21.83 33.48
N GLN A 146 21.16 21.30 32.63
CA GLN A 146 19.71 21.26 32.88
C GLN A 146 19.28 20.12 33.80
N GLY A 147 20.18 19.17 34.06
CA GLY A 147 19.82 17.98 34.80
C GLY A 147 18.91 17.05 34.00
N MET A 148 19.21 16.81 32.71
CA MET A 148 18.63 15.69 31.95
C MET A 148 19.44 14.38 32.00
N GLY A 149 20.77 14.44 32.19
CA GLY A 149 21.57 13.23 32.36
C GLY A 149 23.08 13.47 32.54
N ILE A 150 23.85 12.43 32.23
CA ILE A 150 25.30 12.48 32.05
C ILE A 150 25.59 12.38 30.55
N ALA A 151 26.23 13.39 29.99
CA ALA A 151 26.71 13.38 28.62
C ALA A 151 28.07 12.69 28.56
N CYS A 152 28.19 11.67 27.71
CA CYS A 152 29.44 10.96 27.47
C CYS A 152 30.14 11.58 26.26
N LEU A 153 31.24 12.26 26.51
CA LEU A 153 32.07 12.95 25.54
C LEU A 153 33.12 12.01 24.96
N GLU A 154 33.31 12.09 23.63
CA GLU A 154 34.43 11.44 22.96
C GLU A 154 35.77 12.14 23.33
N PRO A 155 36.88 11.40 23.42
CA PRO A 155 38.19 11.94 23.78
C PRO A 155 38.83 12.80 22.68
#